data_AF-A0AAE1KK80-F1
#
_entry.id   AF-A0AAE1KK80-F1
#
_cell.length_a   1.000
_cell.length_b   1.000
_cell.length_c   1.000
_cell.angle_alpha   90.00
_cell.angle_beta   90.00
_cell.angle_gamma   90.00
#
_symmetry.space_group_name_H-M   'P 1'
#
loop_
_entity.id
_entity.type
_entity.pdbx_description
1 polymer ?
#
loop_
_entity_poly.entity_id
_entity_poly.type
_entity_poly.pdbx_seq_one_letter_code
_entity_poly.pdbx_strand_id
1 'polypeptide(L)'
;MLEEYDTNHEGLVLGDGTWNYKIPTLDTIPKQFNVEIVNSGHHKHRVLSSKASGEPPLLLAAVVHCATRVAVKEARKQLSWSNSDELEKPFQLDVPATMPVVKQLCGLDIVERYLKWKMGKM
;
A
#
# COMPACT_ATOMS: atom_id res chain seq x y z
N MET A 1 5.24 2.48 1.11
CA MET A 1 4.89 1.97 -0.22
C MET A 1 5.75 2.56 -1.34
N LEU A 2 6.59 3.57 -1.08
CA LEU A 2 7.41 4.26 -2.10
C LEU A 2 8.90 3.91 -2.01
N GLU A 3 9.40 3.71 -0.80
CA GLU A 3 10.81 3.37 -0.55
C GLU A 3 11.11 1.96 -1.06
N GLU A 4 11.88 1.90 -2.13
CA GLU A 4 12.34 0.68 -2.78
C GLU A 4 13.87 0.71 -2.85
N TYR A 5 14.48 -0.45 -2.68
CA TYR A 5 15.93 -0.61 -2.66
C TYR A 5 16.34 -1.55 -3.79
N ASP A 6 16.70 -0.96 -4.91
CA ASP A 6 17.06 -1.70 -6.11
C ASP A 6 18.56 -2.02 -6.15
N THR A 7 18.87 -3.23 -6.60
CA THR A 7 20.25 -3.70 -6.80
C THR A 7 20.44 -4.19 -8.23
N ASN A 8 21.62 -3.99 -8.79
CA ASN A 8 21.98 -4.54 -10.09
C ASN A 8 22.36 -6.03 -9.99
N HIS A 9 22.61 -6.68 -11.13
CA HIS A 9 23.03 -8.09 -11.17
C HIS A 9 24.37 -8.38 -10.46
N GLU A 10 25.17 -7.35 -10.20
CA GLU A 10 26.45 -7.44 -9.49
C GLU A 10 26.29 -7.20 -7.96
N GLY A 11 25.07 -6.91 -7.49
CA GLY A 11 24.77 -6.62 -6.09
C GLY A 11 25.03 -5.17 -5.66
N LEU A 12 25.31 -4.26 -6.58
CA LEU A 12 25.48 -2.83 -6.31
C LEU A 12 24.12 -2.13 -6.21
N VAL A 13 24.02 -1.22 -5.26
CA VAL A 13 22.82 -0.40 -5.01
C VAL A 13 22.63 0.62 -6.12
N LEU A 14 21.43 0.67 -6.69
CA LEU A 14 21.07 1.65 -7.72
C LEU A 14 20.57 2.98 -7.12
N GLY A 15 19.98 2.94 -5.92
CA GLY A 15 19.52 4.11 -5.18
C GLY A 15 20.67 4.86 -4.51
N ASP A 16 21.35 5.74 -5.24
CA ASP A 16 22.51 6.52 -4.77
C ASP A 16 22.16 7.94 -4.29
N GLY A 17 20.89 8.34 -4.35
CA GLY A 17 20.45 9.66 -3.90
C GLY A 17 18.95 9.86 -3.90
N THR A 18 18.52 11.07 -3.52
CA THR A 18 17.10 11.46 -3.40
C THR A 18 16.34 11.48 -4.74
N TRP A 19 17.07 11.46 -5.85
CA TRP A 19 16.49 11.30 -7.19
C TRP A 19 15.97 9.89 -7.44
N ASN A 20 16.63 8.88 -6.88
CA ASN A 20 16.34 7.46 -7.11
C ASN A 20 15.67 6.79 -5.91
N TYR A 21 15.94 7.25 -4.68
CA TYR A 21 15.31 6.75 -3.46
C TYR A 21 14.25 7.74 -2.93
N LYS A 22 12.99 7.31 -2.83
CA LYS A 22 11.84 8.18 -2.53
C LYS A 22 11.27 7.92 -1.14
N ILE A 23 11.67 8.77 -0.19
CA ILE A 23 11.05 8.83 1.13
C ILE A 23 9.64 9.45 1.07
N PRO A 24 8.77 9.16 2.04
CA PRO A 24 7.49 9.85 2.20
C PRO A 24 7.68 11.37 2.30
N THR A 25 6.94 12.13 1.48
CA THR A 25 6.90 13.60 1.47
C THR A 25 5.52 14.09 1.91
N LEU A 26 5.33 15.42 1.95
CA LEU A 26 4.06 16.07 2.31
C LEU A 26 2.87 15.54 1.49
N ASP A 27 3.08 15.14 0.23
CA ASP A 27 2.01 14.67 -0.66
C ASP A 27 1.60 13.21 -0.38
N THR A 28 2.35 12.50 0.47
CA THR A 28 2.16 11.07 0.73
C THR A 28 1.47 10.80 2.07
N ILE A 29 1.24 11.83 2.88
CA ILE A 29 0.55 11.70 4.16
C ILE A 29 -0.97 11.55 3.92
N PRO A 30 -1.69 10.84 4.82
CA PRO A 30 -3.15 10.81 4.75
C PRO A 30 -3.74 12.22 4.85
N LYS A 31 -4.65 12.56 3.93
CA LYS A 31 -5.36 13.85 3.95
C LYS A 31 -6.05 14.14 5.28
N GLN A 32 -6.59 13.09 5.90
CA GLN A 32 -7.10 13.14 7.27
C GLN A 32 -6.27 12.17 8.12
N PHE A 33 -5.53 12.73 9.08
CA PHE A 33 -4.68 11.97 9.98
C PHE A 33 -5.06 12.27 11.43
N ASN A 34 -5.88 11.40 12.02
CA ASN A 34 -6.37 11.56 13.38
C ASN A 34 -5.50 10.74 14.34
N VAL A 35 -5.06 11.34 15.44
CA VAL A 35 -4.24 10.69 16.47
C VAL A 35 -4.82 10.99 17.83
N GLU A 36 -5.04 9.94 18.63
CA GLU A 36 -5.54 10.05 20.00
C GLU A 36 -4.62 9.31 20.96
N ILE A 37 -4.30 9.94 22.09
CA ILE A 37 -3.52 9.32 23.16
C ILE A 37 -4.48 8.76 24.19
N VAL A 38 -4.56 7.44 24.26
CA VAL A 38 -5.46 6.76 25.21
C VAL A 38 -4.91 6.90 26.64
N ASN A 39 -5.75 7.42 27.54
CA ASN A 39 -5.45 7.39 28.97
C ASN A 39 -5.56 5.95 29.49
N SER A 40 -4.41 5.38 29.82
CA SER A 40 -4.30 3.99 30.29
C SER A 40 -4.13 3.88 31.81
N GLY A 41 -4.39 4.96 32.55
CA GLY A 41 -4.25 5.02 34.00
C GLY A 41 -2.80 5.16 34.48
N HIS A 42 -2.61 5.02 35.79
CA HIS A 42 -1.32 5.17 36.46
C HIS A 42 -0.44 3.91 36.31
N HIS A 43 0.81 4.06 35.86
CA HIS A 43 1.77 2.98 35.67
C HIS A 43 2.85 3.02 36.75
N LYS A 44 2.65 2.26 37.84
CA LYS A 44 3.51 2.27 39.05
C LYS A 44 4.99 1.92 38.80
N HIS A 45 5.27 1.12 37.78
CA HIS A 45 6.64 0.63 37.49
C HIS A 45 7.35 1.44 36.40
N ARG A 46 6.79 2.58 35.96
CA ARG A 46 7.38 3.41 34.89
C ARG A 46 7.67 4.81 35.39
N VAL A 47 8.76 5.38 34.88
CA VAL A 47 9.16 6.76 35.18
C VAL A 47 8.00 7.67 34.82
N LEU A 48 7.45 8.37 35.83
CA LEU A 48 6.31 9.26 35.69
C LEU A 48 5.10 8.62 34.98
N SER A 49 4.89 7.30 35.14
CA SER A 49 3.85 6.54 34.44
C SER A 49 3.90 6.60 32.90
N SER A 50 5.08 6.87 32.31
CA SER A 50 5.28 6.96 30.86
C SER A 50 5.20 5.61 30.14
N LYS A 51 5.23 5.63 28.81
CA LYS A 51 5.37 4.45 27.93
C LYS A 51 6.29 4.80 26.75
N ALA A 52 7.06 3.83 26.28
CA ALA A 52 7.85 3.99 25.07
C ALA A 52 6.94 4.09 23.84
N SER A 53 7.18 5.08 22.99
CA SER A 53 6.39 5.36 21.79
C SER A 53 7.21 5.53 20.51
N GLY A 54 8.53 5.36 20.55
CA GLY A 54 9.39 5.56 19.38
C GLY A 54 9.08 4.57 18.26
N GLU A 55 9.33 3.28 18.52
CA GLU A 55 9.15 2.20 17.55
C GLU A 55 7.71 1.69 17.40
N PRO A 56 6.89 1.54 18.47
CA PRO A 56 5.59 0.88 18.36
C PRO A 56 4.64 1.45 17.28
N PRO A 57 4.55 2.78 17.06
CA PRO A 57 3.69 3.34 16.02
C PRO A 57 4.13 2.99 14.59
N LEU A 58 5.40 2.63 14.35
CA LEU A 58 5.89 2.30 13.01
C LEU A 58 5.13 1.12 12.40
N LEU A 59 4.78 0.13 13.22
CA LEU A 59 4.01 -1.04 12.78
C LEU A 59 2.62 -0.65 12.24
N LEU A 60 2.02 0.44 12.73
CA LEU A 60 0.71 0.91 12.26
C LEU A 60 0.73 1.33 10.78
N ALA A 61 1.89 1.66 10.22
CA ALA A 61 2.03 1.95 8.79
C ALA A 61 1.63 0.76 7.90
N ALA A 62 1.71 -0.47 8.40
CA ALA A 62 1.27 -1.67 7.68
C ALA A 62 -0.24 -1.65 7.35
N VAL A 63 -1.04 -0.85 8.05
CA VAL A 63 -2.47 -0.66 7.76
C VAL A 63 -2.68 -0.12 6.34
N VAL A 64 -1.81 0.77 5.86
CA VAL A 64 -1.89 1.31 4.49
C VAL A 64 -1.67 0.20 3.45
N HIS A 65 -0.71 -0.69 3.69
CA HIS A 65 -0.46 -1.85 2.82
C HIS A 65 -1.66 -2.80 2.79
N CYS A 66 -2.23 -3.10 3.95
CA CYS A 66 -3.43 -3.92 4.07
C CYS A 66 -4.63 -3.30 3.36
N ALA A 67 -4.83 -1.98 3.48
CA ALA A 67 -5.88 -1.25 2.78
C ALA A 67 -5.70 -1.32 1.25
N THR A 68 -4.48 -1.14 0.74
CA THR A 68 -4.17 -1.32 -0.68
C THR A 68 -4.47 -2.74 -1.15
N ARG A 69 -4.09 -3.77 -0.38
CA ARG A 69 -4.42 -5.17 -0.71
C ARG A 69 -5.93 -5.39 -0.83
N VAL A 70 -6.72 -4.84 0.09
CA VAL A 70 -8.19 -4.92 0.02
C VAL A 70 -8.73 -4.17 -1.21
N ALA A 71 -8.21 -2.97 -1.50
CA ALA A 71 -8.61 -2.19 -2.67
C ALA A 71 -8.33 -2.93 -3.98
N VAL A 72 -7.15 -3.55 -4.14
CA VAL A 72 -6.81 -4.37 -5.30
C VAL A 72 -7.76 -5.55 -5.44
N LYS A 73 -8.10 -6.22 -4.33
CA LYS A 73 -9.07 -7.34 -4.33
C LYS A 73 -10.43 -6.89 -4.87
N GLU A 74 -10.95 -5.76 -4.40
CA GLU A 74 -12.24 -5.23 -4.87
C GLU A 74 -12.17 -4.71 -6.31
N ALA A 75 -11.05 -4.08 -6.72
CA ALA A 75 -10.84 -3.67 -8.11
C ALA A 75 -10.88 -4.86 -9.07
N ARG A 76 -10.24 -5.99 -8.72
CA ARG A 76 -10.30 -7.23 -9.51
C ARG A 76 -11.72 -7.75 -9.62
N LYS A 77 -12.50 -7.72 -8.53
CA LYS A 77 -13.91 -8.13 -8.55
C LYS A 77 -14.78 -7.29 -9.49
N GLN A 78 -14.54 -5.98 -9.53
CA GLN A 78 -15.29 -5.09 -10.42
C GLN A 78 -15.03 -5.39 -11.91
N LEU A 79 -13.85 -5.89 -12.26
CA LEU A 79 -13.46 -6.16 -13.65
C LEU A 79 -13.90 -7.54 -14.16
N SER A 80 -14.24 -8.47 -13.26
CA SER A 80 -14.70 -9.82 -13.61
C SER A 80 -16.16 -9.87 -14.09
N TRP A 81 -16.66 -8.82 -14.75
CA TRP A 81 -18.04 -8.75 -15.27
C TRP A 81 -18.43 -9.86 -16.26
N SER A 82 -17.46 -10.63 -16.79
CA SER A 82 -17.69 -11.62 -17.84
C SER A 82 -17.19 -13.04 -17.54
N ASN A 83 -16.36 -13.28 -16.51
CA ASN A 83 -15.84 -14.62 -16.20
C ASN A 83 -15.73 -14.83 -14.68
N SER A 84 -16.52 -15.76 -14.15
CA SER A 84 -16.58 -16.12 -12.72
C SER A 84 -15.32 -16.83 -12.20
N ASP A 85 -14.56 -17.50 -13.08
CA ASP A 85 -13.43 -18.35 -12.67
C ASP A 85 -12.13 -17.60 -12.32
N GLU A 86 -12.01 -16.30 -12.66
CA GLU A 86 -10.84 -15.48 -12.28
C GLU A 86 -11.02 -14.72 -10.96
N LEU A 87 -12.24 -14.68 -10.42
CA LEU A 87 -12.62 -13.86 -9.27
C LEU A 87 -11.96 -14.32 -7.96
N GLU A 88 -11.64 -15.61 -7.86
CA GLU A 88 -11.20 -16.24 -6.61
C GLU A 88 -9.71 -16.56 -6.55
N LYS A 89 -8.93 -16.22 -7.59
CA LYS A 89 -7.49 -16.50 -7.57
C LYS A 89 -6.81 -15.62 -6.52
N PRO A 90 -6.23 -16.20 -5.45
CA PRO A 90 -5.48 -15.44 -4.48
C PRO A 90 -4.32 -14.73 -5.19
N PHE A 91 -4.03 -13.51 -4.77
CA PHE A 91 -2.85 -12.78 -5.23
C PHE A 91 -2.03 -12.36 -4.03
N GLN A 92 -0.73 -12.29 -4.26
CA GLN A 92 0.23 -11.78 -3.30
C GLN A 92 0.54 -10.32 -3.66
N LEU A 93 0.55 -9.46 -2.65
CA LEU A 93 1.01 -8.08 -2.77
C LEU A 93 2.26 -7.93 -1.92
N ASP A 94 3.41 -7.98 -2.59
CA ASP A 94 4.71 -7.86 -1.96
C ASP A 94 4.98 -6.43 -1.45
N VAL A 95 5.92 -6.32 -0.52
CA VAL A 95 6.37 -5.04 0.03
C VAL A 95 7.68 -4.66 -0.66
N PRO A 96 7.83 -3.42 -1.14
CA PRO A 96 6.86 -2.31 -1.11
C PRO A 96 5.75 -2.45 -2.16
N ALA A 97 4.51 -2.08 -1.79
CA ALA A 97 3.40 -1.97 -2.74
C ALA A 97 3.52 -0.69 -3.60
N THR A 98 4.50 -0.66 -4.50
CA THR A 98 4.73 0.46 -5.41
C THR A 98 3.61 0.59 -6.44
N MET A 99 3.50 1.76 -7.05
CA MET A 99 2.45 2.02 -8.03
C MET A 99 2.46 1.02 -9.20
N PRO A 100 3.60 0.74 -9.86
CA PRO A 100 3.65 -0.25 -10.94
C PRO A 100 3.09 -1.63 -10.52
N VAL A 101 3.48 -2.13 -9.33
CA VAL A 101 3.01 -3.42 -8.79
C VAL A 101 1.50 -3.39 -8.55
N VAL A 102 0.99 -2.36 -7.89
CA VAL A 102 -0.45 -2.20 -7.62
C VAL A 102 -1.25 -2.12 -8.93
N LYS A 103 -0.74 -1.37 -9.92
CA LYS A 103 -1.39 -1.20 -11.23
C LYS A 103 -1.43 -2.52 -12.02
N GLN A 104 -0.36 -3.29 -11.99
CA GLN A 104 -0.30 -4.61 -12.61
C GLN A 104 -1.34 -5.56 -11.99
N LEU A 105 -1.45 -5.59 -10.66
CA LEU A 105 -2.41 -6.43 -9.96
C LEU A 105 -3.87 -6.01 -10.17
N CYS A 106 -4.13 -4.72 -10.37
CA CYS A 106 -5.46 -4.22 -10.73
C CYS A 106 -5.83 -4.45 -12.21
N GLY A 107 -4.85 -4.69 -13.08
CA GLY A 107 -5.06 -4.84 -14.53
C GLY A 107 -4.54 -3.65 -15.34
N LEU A 108 -3.70 -3.96 -16.33
CA LEU A 108 -3.12 -2.97 -17.26
C LEU A 108 -4.13 -2.55 -18.35
N ASP A 109 -5.01 -3.47 -18.75
CA ASP A 109 -5.98 -3.35 -19.82
C ASP A 109 -7.33 -2.77 -19.37
N ILE A 110 -7.40 -2.20 -18.16
CA ILE A 110 -8.65 -1.68 -17.57
C ILE A 110 -9.36 -0.66 -18.48
N VAL A 111 -8.59 0.21 -19.13
CA VAL A 111 -9.12 1.25 -20.02
C VAL A 111 -9.69 0.63 -21.29
N GLU A 112 -8.98 -0.33 -21.88
CA GLU A 112 -9.44 -1.05 -23.07
C GLU A 112 -10.72 -1.85 -22.79
N ARG A 113 -10.78 -2.55 -21.66
CA ARG A 113 -11.98 -3.27 -21.22
C ARG A 113 -13.16 -2.34 -21.03
N TYR A 114 -12.95 -1.21 -20.37
CA TYR A 114 -13.99 -0.20 -20.18
C TYR A 114 -14.50 0.37 -21.52
N LEU A 115 -13.59 0.70 -22.44
CA LEU A 115 -13.96 1.20 -23.77
C LEU A 115 -14.74 0.16 -24.58
N LYS A 116 -14.30 -1.11 -24.60
CA LYS A 116 -15.02 -2.21 -25.25
C LYS A 116 -16.43 -2.39 -24.69
N TRP A 117 -16.57 -2.37 -23.36
CA TRP A 117 -17.88 -2.45 -22.70
C TRP A 117 -18.79 -1.27 -23.06
N LYS A 118 -18.26 -0.05 -23.11
CA LYS A 118 -19.03 1.15 -23.45
C LYS A 118 -19.48 1.13 -24.91
N MET A 119 -18.61 0.69 -25.83
CA MET A 119 -18.92 0.59 -27.25
C MET A 119 -19.87 -0.56 -27.58
N GLY A 120 -19.80 -1.70 -26.87
CA GLY A 120 -20.71 -2.82 -27.07
C GLY A 120 -22.14 -2.63 -26.52
N LYS A 121 -22.39 -1.51 -25.81
CA LYS A 121 -23.71 -1.09 -25.33
C LYS A 121 -24.36 -0.01 -26.20
N MET A 122 -23.64 0.55 -27.16
CA MET A 122 -24.18 1.42 -28.22
C MET A 122 -24.69 0.55 -29.37
#